data_AF-A0AAV1DMB5-F1
#
_entry.id   AF-A0AAV1DMB5-F1
#
_cell.length_a   1.000
_cell.length_b   1.000
_cell.length_c   1.000
_cell.angle_alpha   90.00
_cell.angle_beta   90.00
_cell.angle_gamma   90.00
#
_symmetry.space_group_name_H-M   'P 1'
#
loop_
_entity.id
_entity.type
_entity.pdbx_description
1 polymer ?
#
loop_
_entity_poly.entity_id
_entity_poly.type
_entity_poly.pdbx_seq_one_letter_code
_entity_poly.pdbx_strand_id
1 'polypeptide(L)'
;MPWQNGVSNNDAGVFCLRHMETYFAESIDDWEAGFDTGNSGKQIETLRVKYMAEILLSGVNDYNEFVLDAARRFNKELRKKVKP
;
A
#
# COMPACT_ATOMS: atom_id res chain seq x y z
N MET A 1 10.00 -16.42 6.71
CA MET A 1 8.75 -16.94 6.10
C MET A 1 9.03 -17.41 4.68
N PRO A 2 8.36 -18.46 4.16
CA PRO A 2 8.63 -19.02 2.83
C PRO A 2 8.54 -18.00 1.67
N TRP A 3 7.71 -16.97 1.81
CA TRP A 3 7.49 -15.91 0.82
C TRP A 3 8.58 -14.80 0.83
N GLN A 4 9.51 -14.80 1.78
CA GLN A 4 10.49 -13.72 1.99
C GLN A 4 11.73 -13.81 1.10
N ASN A 5 11.90 -14.89 0.34
CA ASN A 5 13.09 -15.10 -0.48
C ASN A 5 13.08 -14.20 -1.72
N GLY A 6 13.85 -13.10 -1.66
CA GLY A 6 14.21 -12.29 -2.84
C GLY A 6 13.59 -10.91 -2.91
N VAL A 7 12.97 -10.40 -1.84
CA VAL A 7 12.31 -9.08 -1.91
C VAL A 7 13.29 -7.93 -1.66
N SER A 8 13.23 -6.93 -2.53
CA SER A 8 14.00 -5.70 -2.42
C SER A 8 13.69 -4.95 -1.11
N ASN A 9 14.67 -4.24 -0.53
CA ASN A 9 14.48 -3.41 0.67
C ASN A 9 13.33 -2.39 0.56
N ASN A 10 12.86 -2.09 -0.65
CA ASN A 10 11.84 -1.08 -0.90
C ASN A 10 10.43 -1.51 -0.45
N ASP A 11 10.18 -2.80 -0.23
CA ASP A 11 8.85 -3.35 0.11
C ASP A 11 8.69 -3.78 1.56
N ALA A 12 9.71 -3.60 2.40
CA ALA A 12 9.67 -3.97 3.81
C ALA A 12 8.46 -3.36 4.55
N GLY A 13 8.10 -2.12 4.21
CA GLY A 13 6.92 -1.45 4.78
C GLY A 13 5.60 -2.13 4.42
N VAL A 14 5.45 -2.60 3.17
CA VAL A 14 4.25 -3.30 2.71
C VAL A 14 4.07 -4.63 3.46
N PHE A 15 5.16 -5.39 3.65
CA PHE A 15 5.11 -6.62 4.43
C PHE A 15 4.78 -6.37 5.89
N CYS A 16 5.40 -5.37 6.51
CA CYS A 16 5.13 -5.02 7.90
C CYS A 16 3.65 -4.67 8.11
N LEU A 17 3.09 -3.82 7.24
CA LEU A 17 1.68 -3.45 7.30
C LEU A 17 0.75 -4.64 7.06
N ARG A 18 1.06 -5.49 6.08
CA ARG A 18 0.30 -6.71 5.82
C ARG A 18 0.34 -7.68 7.01
N HIS A 19 1.48 -7.76 7.68
CA HIS A 19 1.59 -8.57 8.87
C HIS A 19 0.73 -8.06 10.00
N MET A 20 0.83 -6.77 10.32
CA MET A 20 -0.02 -6.17 11.36
C MET A 20 -1.51 -6.26 11.02
N GLU A 21 -1.88 -6.21 9.73
CA GLU A 21 -3.27 -6.35 9.28
C GLU A 21 -3.81 -7.78 9.43
N THR A 22 -2.98 -8.80 9.22
CA THR A 22 -3.42 -10.21 9.15
C THR A 22 -3.08 -11.03 10.39
N TYR A 23 -2.33 -10.46 11.33
CA TYR A 23 -1.92 -11.19 12.53
C TYR A 23 -2.97 -11.08 13.62
N PHE A 24 -3.65 -12.20 13.92
CA PHE A 24 -4.68 -12.29 14.96
C PHE A 24 -4.26 -13.14 16.16
N ALA A 25 -2.99 -13.02 16.59
CA ALA A 25 -2.41 -13.78 17.72
C ALA A 25 -2.40 -15.30 17.55
N GLU A 26 -2.43 -15.75 16.31
CA GLU A 26 -2.28 -17.14 15.88
C GLU A 26 -0.80 -17.59 15.88
N SER A 27 -0.58 -18.90 15.86
CA SER A 27 0.77 -19.47 15.83
C SER A 27 1.45 -19.14 14.49
N ILE A 28 2.78 -19.07 14.46
CA ILE A 28 3.50 -18.74 13.22
C ILE A 28 3.32 -19.80 12.13
N ASP A 29 3.03 -21.05 12.53
CA ASP A 29 2.84 -22.18 11.62
C ASP A 29 1.44 -22.17 10.99
N ASP A 30 0.46 -21.58 11.67
CA ASP A 30 -0.92 -21.45 11.19
C ASP A 30 -1.19 -20.10 10.49
N TRP A 31 -0.29 -19.13 10.67
CA TRP A 31 -0.49 -17.76 10.21
C TRP A 31 -0.22 -17.59 8.71
N GLU A 32 -1.29 -17.26 7.99
CA GLU A 32 -1.26 -16.98 6.55
C GLU A 32 -1.37 -15.48 6.25
N ALA A 33 -0.24 -14.85 5.91
CA ALA A 33 -0.21 -13.43 5.50
C ALA A 33 -0.89 -13.18 4.12
N GLY A 34 -1.26 -14.25 3.40
CA GLY A 34 -2.00 -14.21 2.13
C GLY A 34 -1.17 -13.81 0.91
N PHE A 35 0.13 -14.12 0.91
CA PHE A 35 0.99 -13.96 -0.26
C PHE A 35 1.03 -15.25 -1.09
N ASP A 36 0.68 -15.16 -2.37
CA ASP A 36 0.83 -16.27 -3.29
C ASP A 36 2.27 -16.30 -3.83
N THR A 37 2.90 -17.46 -3.79
CA THR A 37 4.26 -17.68 -4.27
C THR A 37 4.42 -17.45 -5.77
N GLY A 38 3.33 -17.49 -6.56
CA GLY A 38 3.32 -17.34 -8.01
C GLY A 38 3.02 -15.93 -8.55
N ASN A 39 2.53 -14.98 -7.72
CA ASN A 39 2.11 -13.64 -8.18
C ASN A 39 2.46 -12.52 -7.19
N SER A 40 3.51 -12.73 -6.40
CA SER A 40 3.92 -11.83 -5.32
C SER A 40 4.12 -10.38 -5.78
N GLY A 41 4.68 -10.14 -6.98
CA GLY A 41 4.90 -8.79 -7.50
C GLY A 41 3.64 -7.94 -7.63
N LYS A 42 2.57 -8.48 -8.24
CA LYS A 42 1.30 -7.75 -8.42
C LYS A 42 0.55 -7.56 -7.10
N GLN A 43 0.64 -8.54 -6.20
CA GLN A 43 0.08 -8.45 -4.85
C GLN A 43 0.75 -7.33 -4.06
N ILE A 44 2.08 -7.26 -4.10
CA ILE A 44 2.87 -6.20 -3.44
C ILE A 44 2.51 -4.83 -4.02
N GLU A 45 2.41 -4.68 -5.35
CA GLU A 45 2.02 -3.41 -5.97
C GLU A 45 0.63 -2.97 -5.52
N THR A 46 -0.33 -3.90 -5.51
CA THR A 46 -1.71 -3.63 -5.08
C THR A 46 -1.76 -3.21 -3.61
N LEU A 47 -1.07 -3.93 -2.73
CA LEU A 47 -0.98 -3.60 -1.31
C LEU A 47 -0.28 -2.26 -1.09
N ARG A 48 0.77 -1.96 -1.87
CA ARG A 48 1.47 -0.68 -1.82
C ARG A 48 0.49 0.47 -2.13
N VAL A 49 -0.30 0.36 -3.20
CA VAL A 49 -1.31 1.38 -3.54
C VAL A 49 -2.36 1.51 -2.44
N LYS A 50 -2.87 0.39 -1.92
CA LYS A 50 -3.85 0.38 -0.82
C LYS A 50 -3.32 1.13 0.40
N TYR A 51 -2.15 0.72 0.92
CA TYR A 51 -1.60 1.31 2.13
C TYR A 51 -1.18 2.77 1.94
N MET A 52 -0.63 3.14 0.77
CA MET A 52 -0.34 4.54 0.48
C MET A 52 -1.62 5.38 0.48
N ALA A 53 -2.71 4.88 -0.13
CA ALA A 53 -3.98 5.59 -0.14
C ALA A 53 -4.54 5.76 1.28
N GLU A 54 -4.52 4.70 2.10
CA GLU A 54 -4.98 4.77 3.49
C GLU A 54 -4.15 5.77 4.31
N ILE A 55 -2.82 5.74 4.21
CA ILE A 55 -1.93 6.68 4.93
C ILE A 55 -2.20 8.12 4.49
N LEU A 56 -2.26 8.37 3.18
CA LEU A 56 -2.42 9.71 2.63
C LEU A 56 -3.79 10.31 2.96
N LEU A 57 -4.85 9.50 2.92
CA LEU A 57 -6.23 9.93 3.11
C LEU A 57 -6.73 9.80 4.56
N SER A 58 -5.91 9.24 5.46
CA SER A 58 -6.26 9.09 6.88
C SER A 58 -6.50 10.45 7.54
N GLY A 59 -7.54 10.53 8.38
CA GLY A 59 -7.82 11.74 9.16
C GLY A 59 -6.78 12.03 10.25
N VAL A 60 -5.92 11.06 10.60
CA VAL A 60 -4.80 11.28 11.53
C VAL A 60 -3.54 11.80 10.83
N ASN A 61 -3.54 11.87 9.50
CA ASN A 61 -2.44 12.48 8.76
C ASN A 61 -2.56 14.00 8.85
N ASP A 62 -1.66 14.65 9.60
CA ASP A 62 -1.64 16.11 9.75
C ASP A 62 -1.51 16.86 8.40
N TYR A 63 -1.01 16.18 7.36
CA TYR A 63 -0.89 16.72 6.01
C TYR A 63 -2.07 16.37 5.08
N ASN A 64 -3.14 15.76 5.59
CA ASN A 64 -4.27 15.30 4.77
C ASN A 64 -4.86 16.42 3.90
N GLU A 65 -5.14 17.59 4.50
CA GLU A 65 -5.70 18.73 3.75
C GLU A 65 -4.79 19.17 2.61
N PHE A 66 -3.48 19.25 2.86
CA PHE A 66 -2.49 19.59 1.84
C PHE A 66 -2.48 18.55 0.71
N VAL A 67 -2.50 17.26 1.04
CA VAL A 67 -2.54 16.17 0.07
C VAL A 67 -3.80 16.26 -0.80
N LEU A 68 -4.98 16.48 -0.20
CA LEU A 68 -6.23 16.63 -0.93
C LEU A 68 -6.21 17.85 -1.86
N ASP A 69 -5.69 18.97 -1.39
CA ASP A 69 -5.57 20.17 -2.21
C ASP A 69 -4.58 20.01 -3.37
N ALA A 70 -3.44 19.36 -3.13
CA ALA A 70 -2.49 19.02 -4.18
C ALA A 70 -3.14 18.10 -5.23
N ALA A 71 -3.89 17.09 -4.81
CA ALA A 71 -4.61 16.18 -5.69
C ALA A 71 -5.67 16.91 -6.54
N ARG A 72 -6.46 17.81 -5.92
CA ARG A 72 -7.44 18.64 -6.62
C ARG A 72 -6.79 19.53 -7.69
N ARG A 73 -5.67 20.19 -7.36
CA ARG A 73 -4.91 21.02 -8.30
C ARG A 73 -4.37 20.20 -9.46
N PHE A 74 -3.76 19.05 -9.17
CA PHE A 74 -3.25 18.15 -10.19
C PHE A 74 -4.35 17.67 -11.15
N ASN A 75 -5.50 17.24 -10.62
CA ASN A 75 -6.65 16.81 -11.44
C ASN A 75 -7.19 17.95 -12.32
N LYS A 76 -7.23 19.19 -11.81
CA LYS A 76 -7.62 20.37 -12.60
C LYS A 76 -6.67 20.60 -13.78
N GLU A 77 -5.36 20.48 -13.57
CA GLU A 77 -4.36 20.64 -14.64
C GLU A 77 -4.40 19.50 -15.65
N LEU A 78 -4.60 18.25 -15.22
CA LEU A 78 -4.81 17.13 -16.12
C LEU A 78 -6.01 17.37 -17.05
N ARG A 79 -7.14 17.81 -16.50
CA ARG A 79 -8.35 18.10 -17.30
C ARG A 79 -8.16 19.21 -18.32
N LYS A 80 -7.28 20.18 -18.06
CA LYS A 80 -6.94 21.22 -19.05
C LYS A 80 -6.11 20.67 -20.21
N LYS A 81 -5.19 19.74 -19.94
CA LYS A 81 -4.33 19.11 -20.95
C LYS A 81 -5.08 18.11 -21.84
N VAL A 82 -6.21 17.59 -21.37
CA VAL A 82 -7.03 16.60 -22.08
C VAL A 82 -8.15 17.25 -22.91
N LYS A 83 -8.29 18.58 -22.91
CA LYS A 83 -9.21 19.26 -23.84
C LYS A 83 -8.68 19.17 -25.28
N PRO A 84 -9.50 18.74 -26.26
CA PRO A 84 -9.12 18.68 -27.67
C PRO A 84 -8.85 20.07 -28.26
#